data_AF-A0A150PKE5-F1
#
_entry.id   AF-A0A150PKE5-F1
#
_cell.length_a   1.000
_cell.length_b   1.000
_cell.length_c   1.000
_cell.angle_alpha   90.00
_cell.angle_beta   90.00
_cell.angle_gamma   90.00
#
_symmetry.space_group_name_H-M   'P 1'
#
loop_
_entity.id
_entity.type
_entity.pdbx_description
1 polymer ?
#
loop_
_entity_poly.entity_id
_entity_poly.type
_entity_poly.pdbx_seq_one_letter_code
_entity_poly.pdbx_strand_id
1 'polypeptide(L)'
;DVTLRMPPKAGAPGGDHDDRTLKMPARPGRATAEDDAPTVKAEPKASFVDLDAEAQEEGRPQDLKSAARAFFKRHHKKLWWLHTAYALSLGAFVVAFAQKGFQHARFLAISVSVAWLLVLLFFRLFGTGARQDFATAWRGARLRFLVMTYVLKNLYQGMLFFLLPFYWKSASLDAPNRWFVLLLGACAVLSTLDLVFDRVLMRWKTLASVFYGVTLFACLNLVIPALLPNTRTLYTLLSAALVSVLGFCTLHLPFGALWSRMGLVFLVLASAAGVGLAYGTREIIPPVPMHLSSAAVGPSVLPDGRLAMSVKSLHFSVIRELRAVTDVVVPGGDGDRLVHVWRHEGREILRAPEETLRVPGPEGAVRLKSQLVGGSLPRRLAGHWTVDVETEDGQLVGRTAFEVTE
;
A
#
# COMPACT_ATOMS: atom_id res chain seq x y z
N ASP A 1 58.77 -12.53 23.57
CA ASP A 1 58.99 -11.08 23.74
C ASP A 1 57.96 -10.34 22.89
N VAL A 2 56.99 -9.56 23.37
CA VAL A 2 56.73 -8.93 24.66
C VAL A 2 55.21 -8.97 24.89
N THR A 3 54.81 -9.44 26.07
CA THR A 3 53.45 -9.48 26.61
C THR A 3 53.23 -8.28 27.53
N LEU A 4 52.08 -7.59 27.40
CA LEU A 4 51.63 -6.53 28.31
C LEU A 4 50.83 -7.14 29.47
N ARG A 5 51.21 -6.81 30.70
CA ARG A 5 50.63 -7.25 31.98
C ARG A 5 50.42 -6.01 32.87
N MET A 6 49.22 -5.77 33.44
CA MET A 6 48.86 -5.86 34.89
C MET A 6 48.10 -4.58 35.33
N PRO A 7 47.43 -4.46 36.52
CA PRO A 7 46.87 -5.44 37.48
C PRO A 7 45.45 -4.98 38.01
N PRO A 8 45.02 -5.23 39.27
CA PRO A 8 44.25 -6.40 39.73
C PRO A 8 42.85 -6.04 40.31
N LYS A 9 42.03 -7.04 40.66
CA LYS A 9 41.01 -6.86 41.71
C LYS A 9 41.01 -8.09 42.63
N ALA A 10 41.21 -7.82 43.91
CA ALA A 10 41.35 -8.79 45.00
C ALA A 10 39.99 -9.31 45.51
N GLY A 11 39.98 -10.54 46.04
CA GLY A 11 38.92 -11.10 46.90
C GLY A 11 38.55 -12.56 46.58
N ALA A 12 39.17 -13.51 47.28
CA ALA A 12 39.04 -14.98 47.16
C ALA A 12 37.89 -15.56 48.04
N PRO A 13 37.74 -16.90 48.28
CA PRO A 13 38.34 -18.10 47.67
C PRO A 13 37.38 -19.30 47.40
N GLY A 14 37.87 -20.34 46.70
CA GLY A 14 37.41 -21.75 46.84
C GLY A 14 37.33 -22.56 45.53
N GLY A 15 38.45 -23.16 45.07
CA GLY A 15 38.61 -24.62 44.84
C GLY A 15 38.09 -25.07 43.46
N ASP A 16 38.77 -25.82 42.59
CA ASP A 16 39.81 -26.83 42.76
C ASP A 16 40.53 -27.01 41.40
N HIS A 17 41.82 -27.36 41.45
CA HIS A 17 42.70 -27.61 40.30
C HIS A 17 42.61 -29.09 39.90
N ASP A 18 42.58 -29.42 38.60
CA ASP A 18 43.23 -30.67 38.18
C ASP A 18 43.78 -30.62 36.74
N ASP A 19 45.08 -30.92 36.68
CA ASP A 19 45.98 -30.98 35.52
C ASP A 19 45.79 -32.29 34.75
N ARG A 20 45.67 -32.24 33.41
CA ARG A 20 45.96 -33.42 32.57
C ARG A 20 46.79 -33.07 31.33
N THR A 21 48.08 -33.29 31.49
CA THR A 21 49.15 -33.31 30.49
C THR A 21 48.96 -34.34 29.37
N LEU A 22 49.32 -33.90 28.16
CA LEU A 22 49.49 -34.63 26.91
C LEU A 22 50.61 -35.69 26.95
N LYS A 23 50.45 -36.79 26.19
CA LYS A 23 51.56 -37.61 25.67
C LYS A 23 51.21 -38.22 24.30
N MET A 24 51.93 -37.80 23.26
CA MET A 24 52.03 -38.48 21.95
C MET A 24 53.20 -39.48 21.98
N PRO A 25 53.12 -40.63 21.29
CA PRO A 25 54.29 -41.44 20.97
C PRO A 25 54.83 -41.18 19.55
N ALA A 26 56.14 -41.33 19.46
CA ALA A 26 57.04 -40.89 18.40
C ALA A 26 57.16 -41.84 17.20
N ARG A 27 57.65 -41.26 16.09
CA ARG A 27 58.02 -41.87 14.81
C ARG A 27 59.42 -42.50 14.91
N PRO A 28 59.70 -43.70 14.34
CA PRO A 28 61.07 -44.13 14.11
C PRO A 28 61.56 -43.76 12.71
N GLY A 29 62.85 -43.43 12.65
CA GLY A 29 63.59 -42.92 11.51
C GLY A 29 64.17 -43.97 10.55
N ARG A 30 65.09 -43.47 9.73
CA ARG A 30 65.50 -43.91 8.39
C ARG A 30 66.96 -44.42 8.40
N ALA A 31 67.28 -45.45 7.61
CA ALA A 31 68.63 -45.90 7.18
C ALA A 31 68.43 -46.73 5.88
N THR A 32 68.85 -46.36 4.65
CA THR A 32 70.16 -46.25 3.93
C THR A 32 70.70 -47.55 3.29
N ALA A 33 71.06 -47.43 2.00
CA ALA A 33 71.90 -48.31 1.13
C ALA A 33 71.23 -49.59 0.57
N GLU A 34 71.43 -50.11 -0.66
CA GLU A 34 72.27 -49.82 -1.84
C GLU A 34 71.71 -50.65 -3.05
N ASP A 35 72.26 -50.45 -4.25
CA ASP A 35 71.91 -51.01 -5.57
C ASP A 35 71.58 -52.51 -5.66
N ASP A 36 70.60 -52.85 -6.51
CA ASP A 36 70.69 -53.95 -7.50
C ASP A 36 69.46 -53.95 -8.44
N ALA A 37 69.69 -53.81 -9.75
CA ALA A 37 68.68 -53.99 -10.80
C ALA A 37 68.59 -55.47 -11.22
N PRO A 38 67.43 -55.94 -11.72
CA PRO A 38 67.34 -56.06 -13.17
C PRO A 38 65.97 -55.70 -13.78
N THR A 39 66.06 -55.01 -14.92
CA THR A 39 65.15 -54.95 -16.08
C THR A 39 63.84 -55.75 -16.04
N VAL A 40 62.71 -55.04 -16.05
CA VAL A 40 61.44 -55.50 -16.64
C VAL A 40 60.90 -54.43 -17.60
N LYS A 41 60.41 -54.92 -18.73
CA LYS A 41 60.12 -54.27 -20.01
C LYS A 41 59.15 -53.07 -19.93
N ALA A 42 59.44 -52.05 -20.74
CA ALA A 42 58.58 -50.90 -20.99
C ALA A 42 57.41 -51.28 -21.91
N GLU A 43 56.19 -50.94 -21.50
CA GLU A 43 54.98 -50.88 -22.35
C GLU A 43 54.67 -49.42 -22.74
N PRO A 44 54.03 -49.20 -23.90
CA PRO A 44 54.13 -47.95 -24.62
C PRO A 44 53.16 -46.87 -24.11
N LYS A 45 53.65 -45.64 -24.21
CA LYS A 45 52.97 -44.38 -23.91
C LYS A 45 51.80 -44.19 -24.89
N ALA A 46 50.56 -44.29 -24.41
CA ALA A 46 49.39 -43.95 -25.21
C ALA A 46 49.33 -42.43 -25.43
N SER A 47 49.19 -42.09 -26.69
CA SER A 47 49.19 -40.79 -27.33
C SER A 47 48.01 -39.89 -26.89
N PHE A 48 48.27 -38.58 -26.93
CA PHE A 48 47.26 -37.53 -26.98
C PHE A 48 46.16 -37.92 -27.99
N VAL A 49 44.93 -38.04 -27.52
CA VAL A 49 43.75 -38.16 -28.37
C VAL A 49 43.27 -36.76 -28.68
N ASP A 50 43.36 -36.39 -29.96
CA ASP A 50 42.72 -35.22 -30.55
C ASP A 50 41.21 -35.32 -30.35
N LEU A 51 40.64 -34.40 -29.57
CA LEU A 51 39.19 -34.28 -29.29
C LEU A 51 38.45 -33.41 -30.33
N ASP A 52 38.98 -33.31 -31.56
CA ASP A 52 38.45 -32.43 -32.61
C ASP A 52 37.78 -33.19 -33.78
N ALA A 53 37.55 -34.51 -33.66
CA ALA A 53 37.06 -35.34 -34.76
C ALA A 53 35.66 -35.99 -34.58
N GLU A 54 34.82 -35.52 -33.64
CA GLU A 54 33.41 -35.95 -33.52
C GLU A 54 32.42 -34.78 -33.60
N ALA A 55 32.60 -33.90 -34.58
CA ALA A 55 31.70 -32.78 -34.84
C ALA A 55 31.16 -32.78 -36.28
N GLN A 56 30.42 -33.83 -36.65
CA GLN A 56 29.55 -33.95 -37.84
C GLN A 56 28.98 -35.39 -37.77
N GLU A 57 27.69 -35.72 -37.70
CA GLU A 57 26.40 -35.08 -38.00
C GLU A 57 25.31 -35.73 -37.13
N GLU A 58 24.29 -34.96 -36.69
CA GLU A 58 22.84 -35.28 -36.73
C GLU A 58 21.99 -34.40 -35.76
N GLY A 59 21.35 -33.35 -36.32
CA GLY A 59 19.88 -33.23 -36.28
C GLY A 59 19.08 -32.65 -35.08
N ARG A 60 19.04 -31.31 -34.93
CA ARG A 60 17.92 -30.40 -34.47
C ARG A 60 17.33 -30.50 -33.02
N PRO A 61 16.87 -29.36 -32.41
CA PRO A 61 17.57 -28.13 -32.07
C PRO A 61 17.48 -27.84 -30.55
N GLN A 62 18.61 -27.82 -29.82
CA GLN A 62 18.71 -27.18 -28.49
C GLN A 62 19.07 -25.68 -28.57
N ASP A 63 19.04 -25.11 -29.77
CA ASP A 63 19.78 -23.88 -30.09
C ASP A 63 19.01 -22.58 -29.80
N LEU A 64 17.69 -22.64 -29.63
CA LEU A 64 16.87 -21.44 -29.37
C LEU A 64 17.10 -20.87 -27.97
N LYS A 65 17.32 -21.72 -26.96
CA LYS A 65 17.51 -21.27 -25.57
C LYS A 65 18.93 -20.74 -25.31
N SER A 66 19.93 -21.35 -25.91
CA SER A 66 21.34 -20.91 -25.87
C SER A 66 21.52 -19.61 -26.66
N ALA A 67 20.98 -19.52 -27.88
CA ALA A 67 21.00 -18.31 -28.69
C ALA A 67 20.22 -17.18 -28.02
N ALA A 68 19.03 -17.44 -27.45
CA ALA A 68 18.27 -16.44 -26.70
C ALA A 68 19.05 -15.93 -25.47
N ARG A 69 19.72 -16.83 -24.72
CA ARG A 69 20.57 -16.42 -23.57
C ARG A 69 21.77 -15.58 -24.01
N ALA A 70 22.45 -15.95 -25.09
CA ALA A 70 23.57 -15.19 -25.63
C ALA A 70 23.12 -13.82 -26.17
N PHE A 71 21.96 -13.76 -26.83
CA PHE A 71 21.33 -12.54 -27.32
C PHE A 71 20.93 -11.60 -26.18
N PHE A 72 20.27 -12.11 -25.13
CA PHE A 72 19.94 -11.35 -23.92
C PHE A 72 21.18 -10.83 -23.20
N LYS A 73 22.27 -11.60 -23.15
CA LYS A 73 23.53 -11.17 -22.52
C LYS A 73 24.22 -10.04 -23.29
N ARG A 74 24.15 -10.06 -24.63
CA ARG A 74 24.69 -8.99 -25.50
C ARG A 74 23.81 -7.74 -25.51
N HIS A 75 22.49 -7.89 -25.46
CA HIS A 75 21.54 -6.79 -25.55
C HIS A 75 21.01 -6.30 -24.20
N HIS A 76 21.45 -6.88 -23.08
CA HIS A 76 20.99 -6.53 -21.73
C HIS A 76 21.03 -5.01 -21.47
N LYS A 77 22.09 -4.30 -21.88
CA LYS A 77 22.18 -2.83 -21.70
C LYS A 77 21.17 -2.08 -22.57
N LYS A 78 20.95 -2.51 -23.82
CA LYS A 78 19.97 -1.90 -24.75
C LYS A 78 18.53 -2.19 -24.32
N LEU A 79 18.25 -3.42 -23.87
CA LEU A 79 16.96 -3.84 -23.31
C LEU A 79 16.66 -3.09 -22.00
N TRP A 80 17.67 -2.88 -21.16
CA TRP A 80 17.52 -2.10 -19.93
C TRP A 80 17.24 -0.63 -20.23
N TRP A 81 17.97 -0.03 -21.18
CA TRP A 81 17.71 1.34 -21.62
C TRP A 81 16.34 1.50 -22.31
N LEU A 82 15.93 0.50 -23.12
CA LEU A 82 14.61 0.45 -23.75
C LEU A 82 13.50 0.31 -22.71
N HIS A 83 13.69 -0.52 -21.68
CA HIS A 83 12.75 -0.65 -20.56
C HIS A 83 12.62 0.67 -19.80
N THR A 84 13.74 1.34 -19.51
CA THR A 84 13.74 2.66 -18.86
C THR A 84 13.08 3.72 -19.72
N ALA A 85 13.36 3.76 -21.03
CA ALA A 85 12.74 4.69 -21.97
C ALA A 85 11.24 4.42 -22.13
N TYR A 86 10.83 3.14 -22.20
CA TYR A 86 9.43 2.74 -22.24
C TYR A 86 8.69 3.13 -20.95
N ALA A 87 9.27 2.83 -19.79
CA ALA A 87 8.70 3.21 -18.50
C ALA A 87 8.59 4.73 -18.34
N LEU A 88 9.59 5.48 -18.79
CA LEU A 88 9.57 6.95 -18.78
C LEU A 88 8.51 7.51 -19.74
N SER A 89 8.39 6.94 -20.94
CA SER A 89 7.42 7.37 -21.95
C SER A 89 5.99 7.04 -21.49
N LEU A 90 5.79 5.86 -20.90
CA LEU A 90 4.53 5.47 -20.29
C LEU A 90 4.18 6.41 -19.12
N GLY A 91 5.14 6.69 -18.23
CA GLY A 91 4.96 7.61 -17.12
C GLY A 91 4.61 9.04 -17.57
N ALA A 92 5.33 9.57 -18.56
CA ALA A 92 5.05 10.87 -19.16
C ALA A 92 3.67 10.92 -19.83
N PHE A 93 3.29 9.85 -20.55
CA PHE A 93 1.96 9.72 -21.14
C PHE A 93 0.85 9.71 -20.09
N VAL A 94 1.04 8.95 -19.00
CA VAL A 94 0.10 8.87 -17.87
C VAL A 94 -0.09 10.24 -17.21
N VAL A 95 0.99 10.98 -16.95
CA VAL A 95 0.93 12.32 -16.38
C VAL A 95 0.25 13.31 -17.33
N ALA A 96 0.63 13.30 -18.61
CA ALA A 96 0.02 14.17 -19.62
C ALA A 96 -1.48 13.86 -19.80
N PHE A 97 -1.88 12.59 -19.74
CA PHE A 97 -3.27 12.16 -19.82
C PHE A 97 -4.05 12.60 -18.57
N ALA A 98 -3.47 12.49 -17.38
CA ALA A 98 -4.08 12.98 -16.14
C ALA A 98 -4.27 14.50 -16.13
N GLN A 99 -3.37 15.25 -16.77
CA GLN A 99 -3.45 16.72 -16.87
C GLN A 99 -4.54 17.23 -17.81
N LYS A 100 -5.04 16.40 -18.75
CA LYS A 100 -6.11 16.77 -19.72
C LYS A 100 -7.51 16.89 -19.13
N GLY A 101 -7.63 16.96 -17.81
CA GLY A 101 -8.88 17.21 -17.11
C GLY A 101 -9.24 16.10 -16.14
N PHE A 102 -10.06 16.49 -15.17
CA PHE A 102 -10.45 15.66 -14.03
C PHE A 102 -11.06 14.30 -14.41
N GLN A 103 -11.85 14.25 -15.49
CA GLN A 103 -12.43 13.01 -16.00
C GLN A 103 -11.36 12.00 -16.45
N HIS A 104 -10.29 12.47 -17.11
CA HIS A 104 -9.19 11.61 -17.58
C HIS A 104 -8.38 11.05 -16.40
N ALA A 105 -8.09 11.88 -15.39
CA ALA A 105 -7.45 11.43 -14.16
C ALA A 105 -8.28 10.36 -13.42
N ARG A 106 -9.62 10.51 -13.41
CA ARG A 106 -10.54 9.52 -12.86
C ARG A 106 -10.49 8.20 -13.63
N PHE A 107 -10.59 8.20 -14.96
CA PHE A 107 -10.53 6.98 -15.77
C PHE A 107 -9.18 6.28 -15.69
N LEU A 108 -8.09 7.04 -15.61
CA LEU A 108 -6.76 6.50 -15.36
C LEU A 108 -6.71 5.80 -13.99
N ALA A 109 -7.22 6.45 -12.94
CA ALA A 109 -7.25 5.88 -11.60
C ALA A 109 -8.06 4.58 -11.53
N ILE A 110 -9.23 4.57 -12.18
CA ILE A 110 -10.09 3.39 -12.29
C ILE A 110 -9.36 2.28 -13.04
N SER A 111 -8.84 2.55 -14.25
CA SER A 111 -8.27 1.52 -15.11
C SER A 111 -7.06 0.83 -14.46
N VAL A 112 -6.19 1.61 -13.82
CA VAL A 112 -5.05 1.08 -13.07
C VAL A 112 -5.51 0.23 -11.89
N SER A 113 -6.46 0.72 -11.10
CA SER A 113 -6.95 -0.01 -9.93
C SER A 113 -7.69 -1.31 -10.31
N VAL A 114 -8.51 -1.26 -11.37
CA VAL A 114 -9.19 -2.44 -11.93
C VAL A 114 -8.18 -3.43 -12.49
N ALA A 115 -7.15 -2.96 -13.20
CA ALA A 115 -6.07 -3.84 -13.68
C ALA A 115 -5.38 -4.56 -12.51
N TRP A 116 -5.11 -3.88 -11.41
CA TRP A 116 -4.55 -4.52 -10.21
C TRP A 116 -5.51 -5.54 -9.59
N LEU A 117 -6.80 -5.22 -9.49
CA LEU A 117 -7.82 -6.16 -9.00
C LEU A 117 -7.92 -7.40 -9.91
N LEU A 118 -7.84 -7.24 -11.22
CA LEU A 118 -7.81 -8.34 -12.19
C LEU A 118 -6.54 -9.17 -12.04
N VAL A 119 -5.39 -8.53 -11.82
CA VAL A 119 -4.12 -9.24 -11.57
C VAL A 119 -4.18 -10.00 -10.24
N LEU A 120 -4.75 -9.41 -9.19
CA LEU A 120 -5.00 -10.09 -7.92
C LEU A 120 -5.94 -11.29 -8.11
N LEU A 121 -7.03 -11.12 -8.86
CA LEU A 121 -7.96 -12.20 -9.18
C LEU A 121 -7.30 -13.29 -10.01
N PHE A 122 -6.49 -12.93 -11.01
CA PHE A 122 -5.73 -13.86 -11.82
C PHE A 122 -4.75 -14.66 -10.97
N PHE A 123 -3.95 -13.98 -10.14
CA PHE A 123 -3.03 -14.66 -9.23
C PHE A 123 -3.75 -15.49 -8.19
N ARG A 124 -4.99 -15.16 -7.84
CA ARG A 124 -5.82 -16.02 -7.01
C ARG A 124 -6.25 -17.27 -7.78
N LEU A 125 -6.92 -17.12 -8.91
CA LEU A 125 -7.51 -18.23 -9.66
C LEU A 125 -6.44 -19.21 -10.17
N PHE A 126 -5.31 -18.69 -10.65
CA PHE A 126 -4.23 -19.48 -11.26
C PHE A 126 -3.04 -19.73 -10.31
N GLY A 127 -2.88 -18.94 -9.24
CA GLY A 127 -1.82 -19.12 -8.26
C GLY A 127 -2.16 -20.09 -7.12
N THR A 128 -3.43 -20.47 -6.97
CA THR A 128 -3.82 -21.58 -6.08
C THR A 128 -3.82 -22.92 -6.79
N GLY A 129 -2.63 -23.35 -7.22
CA GLY A 129 -2.34 -24.78 -7.25
C GLY A 129 -1.93 -25.18 -5.83
N ALA A 130 -2.76 -26.01 -5.20
CA ALA A 130 -2.54 -26.78 -3.97
C ALA A 130 -1.13 -26.73 -3.34
N ARG A 131 -1.06 -26.56 -2.01
CA ARG A 131 0.05 -26.96 -1.12
C ARG A 131 1.34 -27.26 -1.90
N GLN A 132 2.09 -26.24 -2.29
CA GLN A 132 3.42 -26.49 -2.83
C GLN A 132 4.30 -26.83 -1.65
N ASP A 133 4.36 -28.13 -1.35
CA ASP A 133 5.23 -28.73 -0.36
C ASP A 133 6.65 -28.16 -0.53
N PHE A 134 7.06 -27.37 0.47
CA PHE A 134 8.37 -26.74 0.58
C PHE A 134 9.52 -27.76 0.46
N ALA A 135 9.23 -29.04 0.73
CA ALA A 135 10.20 -30.12 0.84
C ALA A 135 10.53 -30.82 -0.49
N THR A 136 9.63 -30.88 -1.49
CA THR A 136 9.79 -31.75 -2.68
C THR A 136 9.73 -31.03 -4.03
N ALA A 137 9.57 -29.71 -4.07
CA ALA A 137 9.36 -29.00 -5.33
C ALA A 137 10.67 -28.66 -6.09
N TRP A 138 10.73 -29.08 -7.36
CA TRP A 138 11.78 -28.82 -8.37
C TRP A 138 12.20 -27.33 -8.42
N ARG A 139 13.44 -27.01 -8.84
CA ARG A 139 13.98 -25.62 -8.91
C ARG A 139 13.02 -24.61 -9.55
N GLY A 140 12.25 -25.03 -10.58
CA GLY A 140 11.27 -24.19 -11.25
C GLY A 140 10.05 -23.81 -10.40
N ALA A 141 9.60 -24.66 -9.49
CA ALA A 141 8.48 -24.37 -8.60
C ALA A 141 8.85 -23.38 -7.49
N ARG A 142 10.07 -23.49 -6.94
CA ARG A 142 10.62 -22.50 -5.99
C ARG A 142 10.79 -21.13 -6.65
N LEU A 143 11.31 -21.09 -7.88
CA LEU A 143 11.44 -19.85 -8.64
C LEU A 143 10.08 -19.23 -8.94
N ARG A 144 9.09 -20.04 -9.35
CA ARG A 144 7.72 -19.56 -9.61
C ARG A 144 7.08 -18.97 -8.36
N PHE A 145 7.22 -19.62 -7.21
CA PHE A 145 6.72 -19.08 -5.94
C PHE A 145 7.41 -17.77 -5.57
N LEU A 146 8.75 -17.70 -5.68
CA LEU A 146 9.50 -16.49 -5.39
C LEU A 146 9.08 -15.32 -6.29
N VAL A 147 8.99 -15.57 -7.61
CA VAL A 147 8.53 -14.57 -8.59
C VAL A 147 7.10 -14.14 -8.28
N MET A 148 6.22 -15.10 -7.95
CA MET A 148 4.82 -14.83 -7.58
C MET A 148 4.72 -13.91 -6.37
N THR A 149 5.41 -14.24 -5.28
CA THR A 149 5.42 -13.43 -4.06
C THR A 149 6.02 -12.05 -4.32
N TYR A 150 7.09 -11.97 -5.12
CA TYR A 150 7.70 -10.70 -5.50
C TYR A 150 6.76 -9.80 -6.30
N VAL A 151 6.05 -10.35 -7.29
CA VAL A 151 5.07 -9.60 -8.08
C VAL A 151 3.91 -9.16 -7.21
N LEU A 152 3.41 -10.02 -6.33
CA LEU A 152 2.30 -9.69 -5.43
C LEU A 152 2.68 -8.56 -4.45
N LYS A 153 3.90 -8.60 -3.90
CA LYS A 153 4.44 -7.49 -3.09
C LYS A 153 4.48 -6.19 -3.87
N ASN A 154 5.06 -6.20 -5.06
CA ASN A 154 5.14 -5.00 -5.92
C ASN A 154 3.75 -4.48 -6.29
N LEU A 155 2.80 -5.38 -6.51
CA LEU A 155 1.41 -5.03 -6.80
C LEU A 155 0.76 -4.30 -5.62
N TYR A 156 0.80 -4.87 -4.42
CA TYR A 156 0.25 -4.23 -3.22
C TYR A 156 0.96 -2.93 -2.85
N GLN A 157 2.29 -2.89 -3.03
CA GLN A 157 3.07 -1.67 -2.86
C GLN A 157 2.57 -0.58 -3.81
N GLY A 158 2.48 -0.90 -5.11
CA GLY A 158 1.99 0.02 -6.14
C GLY A 158 0.57 0.51 -5.84
N MET A 159 -0.31 -0.40 -5.42
CA MET A 159 -1.67 -0.08 -4.98
C MET A 159 -1.67 0.93 -3.82
N LEU A 160 -0.92 0.66 -2.75
CA LEU A 160 -0.90 1.55 -1.58
C LEU A 160 -0.36 2.94 -1.91
N PHE A 161 0.74 3.03 -2.66
CA PHE A 161 1.29 4.32 -3.08
C PHE A 161 0.37 5.08 -4.03
N PHE A 162 -0.46 4.37 -4.79
CA PHE A 162 -1.47 4.98 -5.63
C PHE A 162 -2.70 5.47 -4.86
N LEU A 163 -3.14 4.71 -3.85
CA LEU A 163 -4.28 5.08 -3.01
C LEU A 163 -3.95 6.27 -2.11
N LEU A 164 -2.74 6.32 -1.55
CA LEU A 164 -2.37 7.25 -0.50
C LEU A 164 -2.64 8.74 -0.84
N PRO A 165 -2.33 9.25 -2.05
CA PRO A 165 -2.63 10.64 -2.41
C PRO A 165 -4.13 10.96 -2.42
N PHE A 166 -4.99 10.01 -2.84
CA PHE A 166 -6.45 10.22 -2.84
C PHE A 166 -6.98 10.26 -1.40
N TYR A 167 -6.55 9.30 -0.58
CA TYR A 167 -6.93 9.26 0.83
C TYR A 167 -6.43 10.48 1.61
N TRP A 168 -5.20 10.94 1.33
CA TRP A 168 -4.65 12.15 1.91
C TRP A 168 -5.48 13.39 1.54
N LYS A 169 -5.89 13.50 0.27
CA LYS A 169 -6.69 14.63 -0.20
C LYS A 169 -8.11 14.65 0.38
N SER A 170 -8.69 13.48 0.61
CA SER A 170 -10.04 13.31 1.19
C SER A 170 -10.08 13.32 2.71
N ALA A 171 -8.93 13.42 3.40
CA ALA A 171 -8.87 13.44 4.86
C ALA A 171 -8.51 14.83 5.39
N SER A 172 -8.98 15.12 6.61
CA SER A 172 -8.61 16.34 7.33
C SER A 172 -7.68 15.97 8.48
N LEU A 173 -6.49 16.58 8.50
CA LEU A 173 -5.46 16.26 9.49
C LEU A 173 -5.89 16.56 10.93
N ASP A 174 -6.88 17.42 11.13
CA ASP A 174 -7.41 17.79 12.45
C ASP A 174 -8.67 17.00 12.85
N ALA A 175 -9.06 15.99 12.08
CA ALA A 175 -10.27 15.19 12.29
C ALA A 175 -9.97 13.71 12.58
N PRO A 176 -10.97 12.90 13.00
CA PRO A 176 -10.79 11.47 13.24
C PRO A 176 -10.34 10.71 11.99
N ASN A 177 -10.72 11.17 10.79
CA ASN A 177 -10.39 10.49 9.53
C ASN A 177 -8.89 10.43 9.20
N ARG A 178 -8.05 11.22 9.91
CA ARG A 178 -6.59 11.12 9.83
C ARG A 178 -6.07 9.72 10.15
N TRP A 179 -6.71 9.01 11.07
CA TRP A 179 -6.23 7.71 11.55
C TRP A 179 -6.25 6.64 10.45
N PHE A 180 -7.26 6.67 9.58
CA PHE A 180 -7.32 5.75 8.46
C PHE A 180 -6.21 6.02 7.43
N VAL A 181 -5.90 7.29 7.16
CA VAL A 181 -4.80 7.66 6.28
C VAL A 181 -3.44 7.30 6.88
N LEU A 182 -3.26 7.50 8.19
CA LEU A 182 -2.05 7.08 8.90
C LEU A 182 -1.88 5.55 8.85
N LEU A 183 -2.96 4.79 9.01
CA LEU A 183 -2.94 3.33 8.84
C LEU A 183 -2.49 2.94 7.43
N LEU A 184 -3.04 3.56 6.38
CA LEU A 184 -2.62 3.31 5.00
C LEU A 184 -1.17 3.73 4.74
N GLY A 185 -0.73 4.86 5.30
CA GLY A 185 0.65 5.33 5.22
C GLY A 185 1.61 4.35 5.90
N ALA A 186 1.25 3.84 7.09
CA ALA A 186 1.99 2.81 7.78
C ALA A 186 2.05 1.52 6.94
N CYS A 187 0.95 1.08 6.35
CA CYS A 187 0.92 -0.06 5.42
C CYS A 187 1.83 0.18 4.21
N ALA A 188 1.82 1.38 3.62
CA ALA A 188 2.66 1.72 2.48
C ALA A 188 4.16 1.67 2.84
N VAL A 189 4.54 2.24 3.99
CA VAL A 189 5.91 2.18 4.50
C VAL A 189 6.31 0.73 4.78
N LEU A 190 5.49 -0.04 5.48
CA LEU A 190 5.73 -1.46 5.75
C LEU A 190 5.89 -2.26 4.45
N SER A 191 5.16 -1.90 3.39
CA SER A 191 5.28 -2.54 2.08
C SER A 191 6.63 -2.31 1.40
N THR A 192 7.35 -1.22 1.72
CA THR A 192 8.69 -0.94 1.16
C THR A 192 9.82 -1.66 1.91
N LEU A 193 9.57 -2.07 3.16
CA LEU A 193 10.55 -2.70 4.02
C LEU A 193 10.54 -4.22 3.78
N ASP A 194 11.11 -4.68 2.66
CA ASP A 194 11.10 -6.09 2.24
C ASP A 194 11.57 -7.07 3.34
N LEU A 195 12.58 -6.69 4.12
CA LEU A 195 13.10 -7.48 5.25
C LEU A 195 12.10 -7.61 6.42
N VAL A 196 11.32 -6.56 6.70
CA VAL A 196 10.28 -6.56 7.75
C VAL A 196 9.05 -7.29 7.24
N PHE A 197 8.69 -7.07 5.98
CA PHE A 197 7.57 -7.74 5.33
C PHE A 197 7.77 -9.27 5.35
N ASP A 198 8.92 -9.78 4.93
CA ASP A 198 9.16 -11.22 4.95
C ASP A 198 9.32 -11.78 6.36
N ARG A 199 9.95 -11.05 7.30
CA ARG A 199 10.17 -11.58 8.65
C ARG A 199 8.93 -11.54 9.54
N VAL A 200 8.10 -10.50 9.43
CA VAL A 200 6.92 -10.28 10.29
C VAL A 200 5.66 -10.87 9.66
N LEU A 201 5.45 -10.66 8.36
CA LEU A 201 4.22 -11.06 7.68
C LEU A 201 4.16 -12.57 7.42
N MET A 202 5.31 -13.21 7.12
CA MET A 202 5.37 -14.69 7.03
C MET A 202 5.27 -15.36 8.41
N ARG A 203 5.68 -14.67 9.48
CA ARG A 203 5.61 -15.18 10.85
C ARG A 203 4.17 -15.21 11.34
N TRP A 204 3.39 -14.14 11.12
CA TRP A 204 2.02 -14.00 11.64
C TRP A 204 1.00 -13.90 10.50
N LYS A 205 0.43 -15.05 10.14
CA LYS A 205 -0.58 -15.16 9.07
C LYS A 205 -1.76 -14.20 9.25
N THR A 206 -2.19 -13.96 10.49
CA THR A 206 -3.29 -13.04 10.81
C THR A 206 -2.95 -11.58 10.47
N LEU A 207 -1.71 -11.15 10.69
CA LEU A 207 -1.29 -9.79 10.35
C LEU A 207 -1.20 -9.61 8.82
N ALA A 208 -0.73 -10.62 8.11
CA ALA A 208 -0.77 -10.68 6.64
C ALA A 208 -2.20 -10.50 6.11
N SER A 209 -3.11 -11.30 6.66
CA SER A 209 -4.53 -11.28 6.37
C SER A 209 -5.16 -9.89 6.57
N VAL A 210 -4.88 -9.22 7.70
CA VAL A 210 -5.37 -7.87 7.98
C VAL A 210 -4.78 -6.84 7.01
N PHE A 211 -3.48 -6.89 6.75
CA PHE A 211 -2.82 -5.98 5.81
C PHE A 211 -3.45 -6.05 4.41
N TYR A 212 -3.63 -7.27 3.88
CA TYR A 212 -4.26 -7.45 2.58
C TYR A 212 -5.74 -7.06 2.59
N GLY A 213 -6.48 -7.38 3.66
CA GLY A 213 -7.87 -6.99 3.83
C GLY A 213 -8.06 -5.48 3.82
N VAL A 214 -7.26 -4.74 4.59
CA VAL A 214 -7.29 -3.27 4.63
C VAL A 214 -6.93 -2.66 3.28
N THR A 215 -5.91 -3.19 2.60
CA THR A 215 -5.49 -2.67 1.29
C THR A 215 -6.55 -2.92 0.21
N LEU A 216 -7.15 -4.12 0.20
CA LEU A 216 -8.25 -4.45 -0.71
C LEU A 216 -9.48 -3.59 -0.45
N PHE A 217 -9.85 -3.40 0.82
CA PHE A 217 -10.94 -2.53 1.23
C PHE A 217 -10.71 -1.09 0.80
N ALA A 218 -9.53 -0.53 1.09
CA ALA A 218 -9.21 0.83 0.70
C ALA A 218 -9.22 1.02 -0.82
N CYS A 219 -8.77 0.02 -1.57
CA CYS A 219 -8.84 0.01 -3.03
C CYS A 219 -10.29 0.01 -3.52
N LEU A 220 -11.13 -0.91 -3.04
CA LEU A 220 -12.53 -0.99 -3.44
C LEU A 220 -13.33 0.25 -3.03
N ASN A 221 -13.03 0.84 -1.87
CA ASN A 221 -13.65 2.08 -1.41
C ASN A 221 -13.30 3.29 -2.29
N LEU A 222 -12.15 3.27 -3.00
CA LEU A 222 -11.84 4.27 -4.03
C LEU A 222 -12.51 3.92 -5.38
N VAL A 223 -12.48 2.64 -5.78
CA VAL A 223 -12.84 2.21 -7.14
C VAL A 223 -14.35 2.13 -7.34
N ILE A 224 -15.11 1.62 -6.37
CA ILE A 224 -16.56 1.44 -6.50
C ILE A 224 -17.29 2.77 -6.75
N PRO A 225 -17.06 3.86 -5.97
CA PRO A 225 -17.68 5.16 -6.27
C PRO A 225 -17.27 5.72 -7.64
N ALA A 226 -16.06 5.40 -8.09
CA ALA A 226 -15.55 5.86 -9.38
C ALA A 226 -16.19 5.10 -10.57
N LEU A 227 -16.56 3.83 -10.37
CA LEU A 227 -17.28 2.99 -11.35
C LEU A 227 -18.78 3.26 -11.38
N LEU A 228 -19.38 3.55 -10.22
CA LEU A 228 -20.81 3.76 -10.04
C LEU A 228 -21.09 5.21 -9.66
N PRO A 229 -20.89 6.17 -10.59
CA PRO A 229 -21.16 7.57 -10.29
C PRO A 229 -22.66 7.75 -9.97
N ASN A 230 -22.95 8.64 -9.03
CA ASN A 230 -24.25 8.98 -8.46
C ASN A 230 -24.78 7.97 -7.42
N THR A 231 -23.91 7.16 -6.83
CA THR A 231 -24.25 6.34 -5.66
C THR A 231 -23.81 7.04 -4.38
N ARG A 232 -24.63 6.99 -3.31
CA ARG A 232 -24.23 7.50 -1.99
C ARG A 232 -22.94 6.83 -1.51
N THR A 233 -22.06 7.62 -0.89
CA THR A 233 -20.76 7.13 -0.37
C THR A 233 -20.91 6.05 0.69
N LEU A 234 -21.98 6.09 1.49
CA LEU A 234 -22.27 5.03 2.46
C LEU A 234 -22.46 3.67 1.76
N TYR A 235 -23.27 3.60 0.70
CA TYR A 235 -23.51 2.32 0.03
C TYR A 235 -22.26 1.77 -0.65
N THR A 236 -21.42 2.63 -1.22
CA THR A 236 -20.17 2.21 -1.85
C THR A 236 -19.14 1.76 -0.80
N LEU A 237 -19.08 2.42 0.36
CA LEU A 237 -18.28 2.01 1.52
C LEU A 237 -18.70 0.63 2.05
N LEU A 238 -20.00 0.42 2.28
CA LEU A 238 -20.53 -0.86 2.77
C LEU A 238 -20.35 -1.98 1.73
N SER A 239 -20.50 -1.66 0.44
CA SER A 239 -20.21 -2.59 -0.65
C SER A 239 -18.73 -2.95 -0.71
N ALA A 240 -17.83 -1.98 -0.54
CA ALA A 240 -16.39 -2.22 -0.47
C ALA A 240 -16.04 -3.14 0.71
N ALA A 241 -16.64 -2.92 1.87
CA ALA A 241 -16.47 -3.76 3.05
C ALA A 241 -16.95 -5.20 2.79
N LEU A 242 -18.17 -5.35 2.25
CA LEU A 242 -18.74 -6.65 1.92
C LEU A 242 -17.86 -7.41 0.92
N VAL A 243 -17.53 -6.80 -0.22
CA VAL A 243 -16.70 -7.44 -1.26
C VAL A 243 -15.30 -7.77 -0.73
N SER A 244 -14.74 -6.94 0.15
CA SER A 244 -13.43 -7.23 0.78
C SER A 244 -13.51 -8.43 1.71
N VAL A 245 -14.56 -8.54 2.51
CA VAL A 245 -14.77 -9.70 3.40
C VAL A 245 -15.02 -10.96 2.59
N LEU A 246 -15.85 -10.89 1.55
CA LEU A 246 -16.08 -12.02 0.65
C LEU A 246 -14.79 -12.44 -0.04
N GLY A 247 -14.01 -11.47 -0.54
CA GLY A 247 -12.67 -11.70 -1.09
C GLY A 247 -11.75 -12.35 -0.05
N PHE A 248 -11.73 -11.85 1.17
CA PHE A 248 -10.93 -12.39 2.26
C PHE A 248 -11.29 -13.84 2.62
N CYS A 249 -12.58 -14.13 2.81
CA CYS A 249 -13.09 -15.45 3.14
C CYS A 249 -12.85 -16.44 2.01
N THR A 250 -13.12 -16.05 0.76
CA THR A 250 -12.82 -16.88 -0.41
C THR A 250 -11.32 -17.10 -0.59
N LEU A 251 -10.46 -16.18 -0.17
CA LEU A 251 -9.00 -16.34 -0.22
C LEU A 251 -8.47 -17.35 0.79
N HIS A 252 -9.01 -17.37 2.01
CA HIS A 252 -8.45 -18.16 3.11
C HIS A 252 -9.16 -19.50 3.34
N LEU A 253 -10.41 -19.64 2.88
CA LEU A 253 -11.20 -20.86 3.06
C LEU A 253 -11.34 -21.64 1.74
N PRO A 254 -11.26 -22.98 1.77
CA PRO A 254 -11.51 -23.80 0.59
C PRO A 254 -13.00 -23.72 0.19
N PHE A 255 -13.28 -23.75 -1.11
CA PHE A 255 -14.65 -23.64 -1.65
C PHE A 255 -15.63 -24.64 -1.03
N GLY A 256 -15.19 -25.89 -0.80
CA GLY A 256 -16.03 -26.90 -0.14
C GLY A 256 -16.40 -26.57 1.30
N ALA A 257 -15.54 -25.87 2.04
CA ALA A 257 -15.85 -25.42 3.40
C ALA A 257 -16.83 -24.25 3.38
N LEU A 258 -16.66 -23.29 2.46
CA LEU A 258 -17.58 -22.15 2.27
C LEU A 258 -19.00 -22.59 1.95
N TRP A 259 -19.16 -23.65 1.16
CA TRP A 259 -20.48 -24.17 0.76
C TRP A 259 -21.13 -25.10 1.78
N SER A 260 -20.44 -25.43 2.87
CA SER A 260 -21.03 -26.15 4.00
C SER A 260 -21.98 -25.23 4.77
N ARG A 261 -22.98 -25.79 5.48
CA ARG A 261 -23.90 -25.00 6.31
C ARG A 261 -23.15 -24.12 7.31
N MET A 262 -22.09 -24.65 7.95
CA MET A 262 -21.27 -23.89 8.90
C MET A 262 -20.43 -22.80 8.21
N GLY A 263 -19.88 -23.08 7.03
CA GLY A 263 -19.14 -22.09 6.25
C GLY A 263 -20.02 -20.95 5.77
N LEU A 264 -21.25 -21.25 5.36
CA LEU A 264 -22.24 -20.23 4.99
C LEU A 264 -22.61 -19.36 6.19
N VAL A 265 -22.87 -19.96 7.36
CA VAL A 265 -23.14 -19.21 8.61
C VAL A 265 -21.94 -18.33 8.97
N PHE A 266 -20.72 -18.85 8.90
CA PHE A 266 -19.50 -18.07 9.13
C PHE A 266 -19.37 -16.92 8.13
N LEU A 267 -19.62 -17.16 6.84
CA LEU A 267 -19.53 -16.13 5.81
C LEU A 267 -20.54 -15.00 6.04
N VAL A 268 -21.78 -15.34 6.38
CA VAL A 268 -22.83 -14.37 6.71
C VAL A 268 -22.42 -13.57 7.94
N LEU A 269 -21.95 -14.23 9.01
CA LEU A 269 -21.52 -13.57 10.24
C LEU A 269 -20.32 -12.65 9.99
N ALA A 270 -19.31 -13.12 9.25
CA ALA A 270 -18.14 -12.33 8.88
C ALA A 270 -18.52 -11.13 8.02
N SER A 271 -19.45 -11.31 7.07
CA SER A 271 -19.95 -10.22 6.21
C SER A 271 -20.72 -9.18 7.03
N ALA A 272 -21.61 -9.63 7.91
CA ALA A 272 -22.35 -8.75 8.83
C ALA A 272 -21.40 -8.00 9.76
N ALA A 273 -20.38 -8.68 10.30
CA ALA A 273 -19.37 -8.06 11.16
C ALA A 273 -18.53 -7.03 10.41
N GLY A 274 -18.09 -7.32 9.18
CA GLY A 274 -17.28 -6.39 8.39
C GLY A 274 -18.07 -5.17 7.90
N VAL A 275 -19.31 -5.37 7.45
CA VAL A 275 -20.21 -4.27 7.08
C VAL A 275 -20.59 -3.44 8.32
N GLY A 276 -20.89 -4.10 9.44
CA GLY A 276 -21.18 -3.44 10.71
C GLY A 276 -19.99 -2.63 11.23
N LEU A 277 -18.78 -3.17 11.12
CA LEU A 277 -17.54 -2.45 11.45
C LEU A 277 -17.38 -1.22 10.56
N ALA A 278 -17.51 -1.38 9.23
CA ALA A 278 -17.39 -0.25 8.29
C ALA A 278 -18.43 0.84 8.56
N TYR A 279 -19.67 0.47 8.89
CA TYR A 279 -20.74 1.40 9.28
C TYR A 279 -20.44 2.11 10.60
N GLY A 280 -19.93 1.39 11.60
CA GLY A 280 -19.58 1.93 12.91
C GLY A 280 -18.35 2.83 12.89
N THR A 281 -17.41 2.58 11.97
CA THR A 281 -16.19 3.40 11.80
C THR A 281 -16.29 4.39 10.66
N ARG A 282 -17.48 4.63 10.09
CA ARG A 282 -17.65 5.45 8.87
C ARG A 282 -17.09 6.87 9.03
N GLU A 283 -17.20 7.47 10.21
CA GLU A 283 -16.69 8.82 10.51
C GLU A 283 -15.14 8.89 10.47
N ILE A 284 -14.47 7.76 10.67
CA ILE A 284 -13.01 7.62 10.62
C ILE A 284 -12.55 7.33 9.19
N ILE A 285 -13.43 6.84 8.31
CA ILE A 285 -13.07 6.51 6.94
C ILE A 285 -13.41 7.70 6.04
N PRO A 286 -12.42 8.33 5.37
CA PRO A 286 -12.71 9.46 4.50
C PRO A 286 -13.58 9.03 3.29
N PRO A 287 -14.48 9.90 2.80
CA PRO A 287 -15.35 9.62 1.66
C PRO A 287 -14.59 9.78 0.33
N VAL A 288 -13.64 8.88 0.08
CA VAL A 288 -12.79 8.91 -1.12
C VAL A 288 -13.62 8.62 -2.38
N PRO A 289 -13.37 9.27 -3.53
CA PRO A 289 -12.37 10.32 -3.80
C PRO A 289 -12.86 11.76 -3.60
N MET A 290 -13.95 11.97 -2.86
CA MET A 290 -14.50 13.29 -2.58
C MET A 290 -13.56 14.09 -1.68
N HIS A 291 -13.35 15.37 -1.98
CA HIS A 291 -12.44 16.24 -1.22
C HIS A 291 -12.76 17.71 -1.42
N LEU A 292 -12.33 18.55 -0.47
CA LEU A 292 -12.34 20.00 -0.63
C LEU A 292 -11.21 20.44 -1.59
N SER A 293 -11.56 21.17 -2.65
CA SER A 293 -10.56 21.86 -3.50
C SER A 293 -10.26 23.26 -3.00
N SER A 294 -11.26 23.93 -2.43
CA SER A 294 -11.14 25.25 -1.83
C SER A 294 -12.10 25.35 -0.66
N ALA A 295 -11.65 25.94 0.44
CA ALA A 295 -12.50 26.24 1.58
C ALA A 295 -12.00 27.53 2.23
N ALA A 296 -12.89 28.50 2.36
CA ALA A 296 -12.57 29.78 2.95
C ALA A 296 -13.72 30.24 3.85
N VAL A 297 -13.36 31.05 4.84
CA VAL A 297 -14.28 31.78 5.70
C VAL A 297 -13.89 33.25 5.68
N GLY A 298 -14.87 34.13 5.59
CA GLY A 298 -14.65 35.56 5.61
C GLY A 298 -15.93 36.37 5.79
N PRO A 299 -15.81 37.67 6.07
CA PRO A 299 -16.96 38.55 6.28
C PRO A 299 -17.63 38.99 4.96
N SER A 300 -16.95 38.90 3.82
CA SER A 300 -17.46 39.36 2.52
C SER A 300 -17.12 38.43 1.37
N VAL A 301 -17.99 38.42 0.35
CA VAL A 301 -17.91 37.57 -0.86
C VAL A 301 -17.77 38.50 -2.07
N LEU A 302 -16.88 38.18 -3.01
CA LEU A 302 -16.76 38.87 -4.30
C LEU A 302 -17.99 38.63 -5.19
N PRO A 303 -18.19 39.47 -6.22
CA PRO A 303 -19.25 39.29 -7.21
C PRO A 303 -19.21 37.95 -7.97
N ASP A 304 -18.04 37.29 -8.02
CA ASP A 304 -17.82 35.98 -8.67
C ASP A 304 -18.17 34.78 -7.76
N GLY A 305 -18.66 35.03 -6.54
CA GLY A 305 -19.03 34.02 -5.56
C GLY A 305 -17.86 33.45 -4.74
N ARG A 306 -16.62 33.90 -4.95
CA ARG A 306 -15.47 33.58 -4.09
C ARG A 306 -15.45 34.49 -2.87
N LEU A 307 -14.84 34.07 -1.76
CA LEU A 307 -14.65 34.97 -0.61
C LEU A 307 -13.60 36.04 -0.92
N ALA A 308 -13.85 37.26 -0.43
CA ALA A 308 -12.94 38.39 -0.60
C ALA A 308 -11.63 38.25 0.16
N MET A 309 -11.65 37.45 1.22
CA MET A 309 -10.49 37.15 2.03
C MET A 309 -10.70 35.78 2.67
N SER A 310 -9.71 34.89 2.57
CA SER A 310 -9.67 33.65 3.38
C SER A 310 -8.94 33.98 4.66
N VAL A 311 -9.67 34.03 5.77
CA VAL A 311 -9.10 34.50 7.03
C VAL A 311 -8.85 33.33 7.97
N LYS A 312 -7.61 33.20 8.45
CA LYS A 312 -7.23 32.22 9.49
C LYS A 312 -7.48 32.75 10.90
N SER A 313 -7.52 34.08 11.08
CA SER A 313 -7.76 34.77 12.35
C SER A 313 -8.61 36.03 12.14
N LEU A 314 -9.80 36.12 12.74
CA LEU A 314 -10.65 37.32 12.71
C LEU A 314 -10.74 37.96 14.09
N HIS A 315 -10.70 39.29 14.15
CA HIS A 315 -11.03 40.02 15.37
C HIS A 315 -12.56 40.15 15.52
N PHE A 316 -13.09 39.93 16.72
CA PHE A 316 -14.54 39.88 16.96
C PHE A 316 -15.29 41.15 16.49
N SER A 317 -14.66 42.32 16.61
CA SER A 317 -15.25 43.62 16.26
C SER A 317 -15.64 43.76 14.78
N VAL A 318 -15.06 42.95 13.89
CA VAL A 318 -15.34 42.98 12.44
C VAL A 318 -16.47 41.99 12.07
N ILE A 319 -16.85 41.11 13.00
CA ILE A 319 -17.84 40.06 12.77
C ILE A 319 -19.26 40.62 12.93
N ARG A 320 -19.87 40.99 11.81
CA ARG A 320 -21.33 41.22 11.72
C ARG A 320 -22.07 40.01 11.15
N GLU A 321 -21.41 39.34 10.22
CA GLU A 321 -21.83 38.09 9.59
C GLU A 321 -20.58 37.27 9.27
N LEU A 322 -20.68 35.94 9.36
CA LEU A 322 -19.64 35.03 8.89
C LEU A 322 -20.18 34.24 7.72
N ARG A 323 -19.42 34.20 6.63
CA ARG A 323 -19.78 33.42 5.45
C ARG A 323 -18.68 32.40 5.17
N ALA A 324 -19.09 31.17 4.91
CA ALA A 324 -18.20 30.10 4.48
C ALA A 324 -18.57 29.70 3.05
N VAL A 325 -17.55 29.63 2.20
CA VAL A 325 -17.66 29.13 0.83
C VAL A 325 -16.70 27.97 0.67
N THR A 326 -17.23 26.82 0.26
CA THR A 326 -16.43 25.63 0.02
C THR A 326 -16.73 25.06 -1.35
N ASP A 327 -15.68 24.69 -2.06
CA ASP A 327 -15.75 23.96 -3.32
C ASP A 327 -15.38 22.51 -3.04
N VAL A 328 -16.35 21.61 -3.24
CA VAL A 328 -16.23 20.18 -3.00
C VAL A 328 -16.13 19.48 -4.33
N VAL A 329 -15.02 18.79 -4.57
CA VAL A 329 -14.85 17.99 -5.76
C VAL A 329 -15.51 16.64 -5.53
N VAL A 330 -16.45 16.27 -6.41
CA VAL A 330 -17.23 15.03 -6.30
C VAL A 330 -16.99 14.15 -7.54
N PRO A 331 -15.88 13.40 -7.60
CA PRO A 331 -15.56 12.58 -8.78
C PRO A 331 -16.58 11.47 -9.04
N GLY A 332 -17.28 11.04 -7.98
CA GLY A 332 -18.36 10.08 -8.04
C GLY A 332 -19.70 10.67 -8.47
N GLY A 333 -19.82 11.94 -8.87
CA GLY A 333 -21.09 12.55 -9.24
C GLY A 333 -21.99 12.93 -8.05
N ASP A 334 -23.16 13.52 -8.33
CA ASP A 334 -24.05 14.18 -7.37
C ASP A 334 -24.92 13.21 -6.53
N GLY A 335 -24.44 11.98 -6.30
CA GLY A 335 -25.20 10.93 -5.63
C GLY A 335 -25.27 11.08 -4.11
N ASP A 336 -24.39 11.89 -3.54
CA ASP A 336 -24.31 12.15 -2.11
C ASP A 336 -24.84 13.55 -1.81
N ARG A 337 -25.35 13.75 -0.59
CA ARG A 337 -25.84 15.05 -0.12
C ARG A 337 -24.88 15.59 0.92
N LEU A 338 -24.43 16.82 0.71
CA LEU A 338 -23.46 17.46 1.58
C LEU A 338 -24.15 18.31 2.64
N VAL A 339 -23.47 18.51 3.77
CA VAL A 339 -23.96 19.31 4.88
C VAL A 339 -22.83 20.20 5.37
N HIS A 340 -23.10 21.50 5.53
CA HIS A 340 -22.21 22.40 6.24
C HIS A 340 -22.52 22.37 7.72
N VAL A 341 -21.49 22.11 8.53
CA VAL A 341 -21.58 22.08 9.97
C VAL A 341 -20.63 23.10 10.57
N TRP A 342 -21.19 24.14 11.18
CA TRP A 342 -20.42 25.13 11.92
C TRP A 342 -20.20 24.66 13.34
N ARG A 343 -18.94 24.67 13.78
CA ARG A 343 -18.56 24.35 15.15
C ARG A 343 -17.80 25.49 15.79
N HIS A 344 -18.11 25.75 17.06
CA HIS A 344 -17.37 26.66 17.93
C HIS A 344 -16.91 25.90 19.16
N GLU A 345 -15.60 25.89 19.43
CA GLU A 345 -15.00 25.12 20.53
C GLU A 345 -15.42 23.63 20.49
N GLY A 346 -15.50 23.07 19.27
CA GLY A 346 -15.94 21.70 19.00
C GLY A 346 -17.46 21.45 19.11
N ARG A 347 -18.25 22.40 19.59
CA ARG A 347 -19.72 22.28 19.68
C ARG A 347 -20.40 22.72 18.40
N GLU A 348 -21.37 21.93 17.96
CA GLU A 348 -22.19 22.25 16.78
C GLU A 348 -23.10 23.45 17.06
N ILE A 349 -23.01 24.48 16.21
CA ILE A 349 -23.82 25.70 16.30
C ILE A 349 -24.90 25.71 15.23
N LEU A 350 -24.55 25.30 14.01
CA LEU A 350 -25.45 25.30 12.86
C LEU A 350 -25.13 24.12 11.95
N ARG A 351 -26.16 23.41 11.53
CA ARG A 351 -26.12 22.38 10.49
C ARG A 351 -27.06 22.78 9.37
N ALA A 352 -26.53 22.93 8.16
CA ALA A 352 -27.31 23.36 7.01
C ALA A 352 -27.07 22.41 5.82
N PRO A 353 -28.14 21.84 5.22
CA PRO A 353 -28.03 20.84 4.17
C PRO A 353 -27.83 21.49 2.79
N GLU A 354 -27.18 20.76 1.88
CA GLU A 354 -26.76 21.23 0.55
C GLU A 354 -27.88 21.90 -0.26
N GLU A 355 -29.13 21.43 -0.18
CA GLU A 355 -30.24 21.98 -0.97
C GLU A 355 -30.48 23.46 -0.69
N THR A 356 -30.11 23.91 0.52
CA THR A 356 -30.23 25.31 0.94
C THR A 356 -28.98 26.14 0.67
N LEU A 357 -27.86 25.49 0.32
CA LEU A 357 -26.53 26.10 0.28
C LEU A 357 -25.89 26.07 -1.11
N ARG A 358 -26.39 25.23 -2.03
CA ARG A 358 -25.80 25.01 -3.35
C ARG A 358 -25.90 26.29 -4.18
N VAL A 359 -24.76 26.73 -4.70
CA VAL A 359 -24.66 27.88 -5.61
C VAL A 359 -23.85 27.49 -6.86
N PRO A 360 -23.97 28.22 -7.98
CA PRO A 360 -23.15 27.97 -9.16
C PRO A 360 -21.65 27.96 -8.82
N GLY A 361 -20.98 26.87 -9.20
CA GLY A 361 -19.59 26.60 -8.88
C GLY A 361 -18.76 26.26 -10.13
N PRO A 362 -17.44 26.08 -9.98
CA PRO A 362 -16.56 25.67 -11.07
C PRO A 362 -16.91 24.26 -11.58
N GLU A 363 -16.66 23.99 -12.86
CA GLU A 363 -16.94 22.68 -13.46
C GLU A 363 -16.26 21.53 -12.69
N GLY A 364 -17.03 20.49 -12.37
CA GLY A 364 -16.54 19.32 -11.63
C GLY A 364 -16.46 19.49 -10.10
N ALA A 365 -16.95 20.61 -9.56
CA ALA A 365 -17.09 20.81 -8.12
C ALA A 365 -18.46 21.37 -7.75
N VAL A 366 -18.96 20.97 -6.58
CA VAL A 366 -20.16 21.49 -5.95
C VAL A 366 -19.74 22.63 -5.02
N ARG A 367 -20.24 23.85 -5.28
CA ARG A 367 -20.01 24.99 -4.40
C ARG A 367 -21.14 25.11 -3.38
N LEU A 368 -20.77 25.11 -2.11
CA LEU A 368 -21.67 25.34 -0.98
C LEU A 368 -21.34 26.68 -0.34
N LYS A 369 -22.37 27.47 -0.06
CA LYS A 369 -22.26 28.76 0.62
C LYS A 369 -23.21 28.81 1.80
N SER A 370 -22.66 28.88 3.00
CA SER A 370 -23.43 29.04 4.26
C SER A 370 -23.07 30.33 4.97
N GLN A 371 -24.00 30.85 5.77
CA GLN A 371 -23.80 32.06 6.55
C GLN A 371 -24.28 31.90 8.00
N LEU A 372 -23.54 32.48 8.94
CA LEU A 372 -23.95 32.74 10.31
C LEU A 372 -24.25 34.24 10.45
N VAL A 373 -25.49 34.55 10.81
CA VAL A 373 -26.00 35.92 10.94
C VAL A 373 -26.80 36.09 12.22
N GLY A 374 -26.68 37.26 12.85
CA GLY A 374 -27.53 37.68 13.97
C GLY A 374 -27.63 36.66 15.11
N GLY A 375 -28.85 36.22 15.43
CA GLY A 375 -29.16 35.35 16.56
C GLY A 375 -28.63 33.91 16.49
N SER A 376 -28.04 33.50 15.37
CA SER A 376 -27.34 32.21 15.24
C SER A 376 -25.90 32.25 15.77
N LEU A 377 -25.38 33.46 16.03
CA LEU A 377 -24.05 33.64 16.61
C LEU A 377 -24.11 33.43 18.15
N PRO A 378 -23.17 32.67 18.72
CA PRO A 378 -23.06 32.51 20.17
C PRO A 378 -22.66 33.83 20.82
N ARG A 379 -23.04 34.02 22.08
CA ARG A 379 -22.74 35.24 22.86
C ARG A 379 -21.24 35.52 23.00
N ARG A 380 -20.43 34.46 23.01
CA ARG A 380 -18.96 34.54 23.02
C ARG A 380 -18.46 34.11 21.65
N LEU A 381 -17.90 35.05 20.89
CA LEU A 381 -17.37 34.79 19.55
C LEU A 381 -15.91 34.33 19.57
N ALA A 382 -15.13 34.74 20.57
CA ALA A 382 -13.72 34.39 20.68
C ALA A 382 -13.53 32.87 20.83
N GLY A 383 -12.46 32.35 20.23
CA GLY A 383 -12.08 30.94 20.29
C GLY A 383 -11.91 30.29 18.92
N HIS A 384 -11.80 28.97 18.94
CA HIS A 384 -11.59 28.15 17.76
C HIS A 384 -12.90 27.84 17.04
N TRP A 385 -12.92 28.07 15.74
CA TRP A 385 -14.06 27.79 14.88
C TRP A 385 -13.68 26.83 13.76
N THR A 386 -14.62 25.95 13.41
CA THR A 386 -14.50 25.11 12.23
C THR A 386 -15.77 25.14 11.41
N VAL A 387 -15.60 25.02 10.09
CA VAL A 387 -16.69 24.71 9.17
C VAL A 387 -16.34 23.39 8.52
N ASP A 388 -17.14 22.39 8.84
CA ASP A 388 -16.99 21.02 8.38
C ASP A 388 -17.96 20.80 7.21
N VAL A 389 -17.46 20.17 6.16
CA VAL A 389 -18.30 19.61 5.11
C VAL A 389 -18.40 18.12 5.36
N GLU A 390 -19.59 17.68 5.77
CA GLU A 390 -19.91 16.29 6.05
C GLU A 390 -20.84 15.74 4.95
N THR A 391 -20.77 14.44 4.68
CA THR A 391 -21.86 13.74 3.99
C THR A 391 -23.06 13.63 4.92
N GLU A 392 -24.27 13.45 4.38
CA GLU A 392 -25.49 13.22 5.16
C GLU A 392 -25.34 12.04 6.14
N ASP A 393 -24.52 11.05 5.78
CA ASP A 393 -24.23 9.87 6.57
C ASP A 393 -23.10 10.07 7.61
N GLY A 394 -22.56 11.28 7.74
CA GLY A 394 -21.60 11.66 8.79
C GLY A 394 -20.11 11.47 8.45
N GLN A 395 -19.77 11.22 7.18
CA GLN A 395 -18.36 11.17 6.78
C GLN A 395 -17.83 12.58 6.54
N LEU A 396 -16.74 12.96 7.21
CA LEU A 396 -16.11 14.25 6.99
C LEU A 396 -15.36 14.27 5.65
N VAL A 397 -15.82 15.13 4.72
CA VAL A 397 -15.19 15.38 3.42
C VAL A 397 -14.02 16.35 3.55
N GLY A 398 -14.18 17.36 4.41
CA GLY A 398 -13.11 18.27 4.73
C GLY A 398 -13.51 19.34 5.76
N ARG A 399 -12.51 20.03 6.30
CA ARG A 399 -12.68 21.04 7.35
C ARG A 399 -11.88 22.29 7.00
N THR A 400 -12.47 23.46 7.24
CA THR A 400 -11.74 24.72 7.33
C THR A 400 -11.81 25.24 8.75
N ALA A 401 -10.68 25.67 9.29
CA ALA A 401 -10.57 26.13 10.67
C ALA A 401 -10.06 27.58 10.69
N PHE A 402 -10.61 28.37 11.61
CA PHE A 402 -10.20 29.75 11.83
C PHE A 402 -10.33 30.08 13.32
N GLU A 403 -9.55 31.05 13.77
CA GLU A 403 -9.59 31.54 15.14
C GLU A 403 -10.29 32.91 15.18
N VAL A 404 -11.09 33.15 16.21
CA VAL A 404 -11.63 34.47 16.48
C VAL A 404 -10.95 35.00 17.72
N THR A 405 -10.21 36.10 17.56
CA THR A 405 -9.48 36.76 18.64
C THR A 405 -10.28 37.93 19.20
N GLU A 406 -9.98 38.26 20.45
CA GLU A 406 -10.44 39.51 21.08
C GLU A 406 -9.80 40.74 20.45
#